data_AF-A0A1I4TM70-F1
#
_entry.id   AF-A0A1I4TM70-F1
#
_cell.length_a   1.000
_cell.length_b   1.000
_cell.length_c   1.000
_cell.angle_alpha   90.00
_cell.angle_beta   90.00
_cell.angle_gamma   90.00
#
_symmetry.space_group_name_H-M   'P 1'
#
loop_
_entity.id
_entity.type
_entity.pdbx_description
1 polymer ?
#
loop_
_entity_poly.entity_id
_entity_poly.type
_entity_poly.pdbx_seq_one_letter_code
_entity_poly.pdbx_strand_id
1 'polypeptide(L)'
;MKLLGKNELNTYLDKESIWTPKRLVNKLDYISGITPFDELLNGKLFTEVVALINLRFRPKGLQIEIMKGISYYSVGILESNILSVNLDGQSQLSEQKNKSVIGRAIVGGLILGPVGAIVGGMTGIGQKQVATNMAENILSISYLENKIEKILLFSCKNKHRKEVDFFILKNYKSKFQITHSSNIKPIINNENDNIEKLEKLFQ
;
A
#
# COMPACT_ATOMS: atom_id res chain seq x y z
N MET A 1 -6.79 11.81 -7.48
CA MET A 1 -6.73 11.28 -8.86
C MET A 1 -8.11 11.42 -9.49
N LYS A 2 -8.22 11.44 -10.83
CA LYS A 2 -9.52 11.40 -11.52
C LYS A 2 -9.72 10.08 -12.26
N LEU A 3 -10.98 9.70 -12.49
CA LEU A 3 -11.32 8.61 -13.40
C LEU A 3 -10.88 8.96 -14.82
N LEU A 4 -10.36 7.96 -15.54
CA LEU A 4 -9.85 8.11 -16.89
C LEU A 4 -10.53 7.13 -17.83
N GLY A 5 -11.05 7.66 -18.93
CA GLY A 5 -11.48 6.83 -20.06
C GLY A 5 -10.28 6.17 -20.77
N LYS A 6 -10.56 5.19 -21.63
CA LYS A 6 -9.52 4.46 -22.38
C LYS A 6 -8.59 5.37 -23.19
N ASN A 7 -9.16 6.39 -23.85
CA ASN A 7 -8.38 7.33 -24.65
C ASN A 7 -7.51 8.23 -23.76
N GLU A 8 -8.07 8.75 -22.68
CA GLU A 8 -7.32 9.56 -21.71
C GLU A 8 -6.18 8.76 -21.08
N LEU A 9 -6.40 7.49 -20.71
CA LEU A 9 -5.35 6.60 -20.21
C LEU A 9 -4.21 6.43 -21.21
N ASN A 10 -4.53 6.23 -22.48
CA ASN A 10 -3.52 6.06 -23.52
C ASN A 10 -2.74 7.35 -23.77
N THR A 11 -3.35 8.51 -23.62
CA THR A 11 -2.66 9.79 -23.70
C THR A 11 -1.80 10.05 -22.45
N TYR A 12 -2.32 9.71 -21.27
CA TYR A 12 -1.70 10.02 -19.99
C TYR A 12 -0.56 9.05 -19.62
N LEU A 13 -0.76 7.75 -19.84
CA LEU A 13 0.19 6.70 -19.44
C LEU A 13 0.91 6.00 -20.61
N ASP A 14 0.62 6.41 -21.84
CA ASP A 14 0.93 5.71 -23.09
C ASP A 14 0.18 4.38 -23.28
N LYS A 15 0.08 3.96 -24.55
CA LYS A 15 -0.55 2.70 -24.95
C LYS A 15 0.21 1.51 -24.37
N GLU A 16 -0.53 0.48 -23.99
CA GLU A 16 0.06 -0.80 -23.57
C GLU A 16 0.93 -1.39 -24.69
N SER A 17 2.09 -1.92 -24.31
CA SER A 17 2.91 -2.72 -25.21
C SER A 17 2.40 -4.16 -25.24
N ILE A 18 2.39 -4.76 -26.42
CA ILE A 18 1.79 -6.07 -26.71
C ILE A 18 2.62 -7.24 -26.14
N TRP A 19 3.90 -7.02 -25.86
CA TRP A 19 4.88 -8.11 -25.73
C TRP A 19 5.14 -8.66 -24.32
N THR A 20 4.47 -8.18 -23.26
CA THR A 20 4.67 -8.73 -21.90
C THR A 20 3.39 -8.67 -21.05
N PRO A 21 3.15 -9.66 -20.15
CA PRO A 21 2.13 -9.53 -19.12
C PRO A 21 2.56 -8.42 -18.16
N LYS A 22 2.04 -7.22 -18.41
CA LYS A 22 2.18 -6.05 -17.56
C LYS A 22 1.04 -5.93 -16.56
N ARG A 23 0.26 -6.99 -16.34
CA ARG A 23 -0.96 -6.94 -15.53
C ARG A 23 -0.90 -7.90 -14.35
N LEU A 24 -1.37 -7.43 -13.20
CA LEU A 24 -1.66 -8.20 -12.00
C LEU A 24 -3.18 -8.15 -11.81
N VAL A 25 -3.84 -9.27 -12.04
CA VAL A 25 -5.31 -9.33 -12.15
C VAL A 25 -5.85 -10.14 -10.98
N ASN A 26 -6.77 -9.56 -10.21
CA ASN A 26 -7.49 -10.25 -9.14
C ASN A 26 -6.56 -10.92 -8.11
N LYS A 27 -5.51 -10.20 -7.70
CA LYS A 27 -4.56 -10.62 -6.65
C LYS A 27 -4.57 -9.71 -5.43
N LEU A 28 -5.23 -8.57 -5.57
CA LEU A 28 -5.32 -7.51 -4.59
C LEU A 28 -6.79 -7.12 -4.42
N ASP A 29 -7.17 -6.78 -3.19
CA ASP A 29 -8.43 -6.09 -2.92
C ASP A 29 -8.15 -4.64 -2.56
N TYR A 30 -8.97 -3.72 -3.07
CA TYR A 30 -8.82 -2.29 -2.80
C TYR A 30 -9.08 -1.98 -1.33
N ILE A 31 -8.23 -1.21 -0.66
CA ILE A 31 -8.54 -0.68 0.68
C ILE A 31 -8.96 0.78 0.59
N SER A 32 -8.10 1.65 0.04
CA SER A 32 -8.33 3.11 0.06
C SER A 32 -7.30 3.92 -0.74
N GLY A 33 -7.54 5.22 -0.85
CA GLY A 33 -6.55 6.23 -1.28
C GLY A 33 -6.80 6.79 -2.69
N ILE A 34 -7.85 6.30 -3.35
CA ILE A 34 -8.34 6.72 -4.65
C ILE A 34 -9.74 7.27 -4.45
N THR A 35 -9.86 8.59 -4.31
CA THR A 35 -11.14 9.26 -3.99
C THR A 35 -12.34 8.77 -4.83
N PRO A 36 -12.24 8.66 -6.17
CA PRO A 36 -13.37 8.13 -6.95
C PRO A 36 -13.77 6.69 -6.60
N PHE A 37 -12.83 5.86 -6.15
CA PHE A 37 -13.13 4.49 -5.72
C PHE A 37 -13.70 4.47 -4.31
N ASP A 38 -13.20 5.33 -3.42
CA ASP A 38 -13.73 5.50 -2.07
C ASP A 38 -15.21 5.93 -2.12
N GLU A 39 -15.53 6.89 -2.99
CA GLU A 39 -16.90 7.33 -3.27
C GLU A 39 -17.74 6.21 -3.90
N LEU A 40 -17.17 5.47 -4.86
CA LEU A 40 -17.85 4.34 -5.52
C LEU A 40 -18.24 3.25 -4.51
N LEU A 41 -17.42 3.02 -3.48
CA LEU A 41 -17.70 2.04 -2.43
C LEU A 41 -18.61 2.58 -1.33
N ASN A 42 -18.93 3.88 -1.34
CA ASN A 42 -19.83 4.53 -0.37
C ASN A 42 -19.45 4.24 1.09
N GLY A 43 -18.15 4.27 1.40
CA GLY A 43 -17.62 3.98 2.73
C GLY A 43 -17.69 2.51 3.17
N LYS A 44 -18.20 1.60 2.33
CA LYS A 44 -18.17 0.17 2.61
C LYS A 44 -16.75 -0.37 2.61
N LEU A 45 -16.48 -1.32 3.50
CA LEU A 45 -15.18 -1.97 3.56
C LEU A 45 -15.00 -2.91 2.36
N PHE A 46 -13.74 -3.16 2.00
CA PHE A 46 -13.38 -4.14 0.96
C PHE A 46 -13.83 -5.57 1.28
N THR A 47 -14.05 -5.85 2.57
CA THR A 47 -14.63 -7.11 3.04
C THR A 47 -16.13 -7.22 2.75
N GLU A 48 -16.81 -6.10 2.52
CA GLU A 48 -18.26 -6.02 2.30
C GLU A 48 -18.62 -5.95 0.81
N VAL A 49 -17.68 -5.53 -0.04
CA VAL A 49 -17.86 -5.39 -1.48
C VAL A 49 -16.73 -6.09 -2.21
N VAL A 50 -17.08 -7.07 -3.04
CA VAL A 50 -16.12 -7.72 -3.96
C VAL A 50 -15.74 -6.72 -5.04
N ALA A 51 -14.66 -5.97 -4.77
CA ALA A 51 -14.09 -4.97 -5.66
C ALA A 51 -12.71 -5.46 -6.11
N LEU A 52 -12.68 -6.16 -7.25
CA LEU A 52 -11.44 -6.75 -7.75
C LEU A 52 -10.53 -5.66 -8.31
N ILE A 53 -9.27 -5.67 -7.89
CA ILE A 53 -8.26 -4.75 -8.40
C ILE A 53 -7.39 -5.42 -9.46
N ASN A 54 -7.21 -4.68 -10.54
CA ASN A 54 -6.24 -4.96 -11.58
C ASN A 54 -5.19 -3.84 -11.60
N LEU A 55 -3.93 -4.21 -11.40
CA LEU A 55 -2.81 -3.31 -11.66
C LEU A 55 -2.29 -3.57 -13.06
N ARG A 56 -2.04 -2.51 -13.84
CA ARG A 56 -1.46 -2.63 -15.18
C ARG A 56 -0.31 -1.64 -15.34
N PHE A 57 0.88 -2.15 -15.58
CA PHE A 57 2.02 -1.35 -15.97
C PHE A 57 1.83 -0.79 -17.36
N ARG A 58 2.04 0.51 -17.46
CA ARG A 58 2.03 1.29 -18.69
C ARG A 58 3.41 1.91 -18.88
N PRO A 59 3.80 2.30 -20.11
CA PRO A 59 5.14 2.85 -20.36
C PRO A 59 5.48 4.07 -19.48
N LYS A 60 4.51 4.93 -19.16
CA LYS A 60 4.74 6.12 -18.32
C LYS A 60 4.30 5.95 -16.86
N GLY A 61 3.82 4.77 -16.44
CA GLY A 61 3.36 4.62 -15.06
C GLY A 61 2.44 3.44 -14.80
N LEU A 62 1.57 3.60 -13.80
CA LEU A 62 0.67 2.57 -13.31
C LEU A 62 -0.77 2.93 -13.63
N GLN A 63 -1.48 2.02 -14.29
CA GLN A 63 -2.94 2.03 -14.34
C GLN A 63 -3.48 1.14 -13.21
N ILE A 64 -4.49 1.65 -12.50
CA ILE A 64 -5.20 0.93 -11.46
C ILE A 64 -6.66 0.88 -11.88
N GLU A 65 -7.20 -0.33 -11.97
CA GLU A 65 -8.57 -0.58 -12.40
C GLU A 65 -9.31 -1.33 -11.30
N ILE A 66 -10.51 -0.85 -10.97
CA ILE A 66 -11.46 -1.51 -10.07
C ILE A 66 -12.64 -2.01 -10.90
N MET A 67 -13.02 -3.26 -10.66
CA MET A 67 -14.24 -3.84 -11.20
C MET A 67 -15.33 -3.82 -10.14
N LYS A 68 -16.47 -3.20 -10.44
CA LYS A 68 -17.68 -3.22 -9.61
C LYS A 68 -18.87 -3.61 -10.46
N GLY A 69 -19.40 -4.80 -10.23
CA GLY A 69 -20.40 -5.40 -11.12
C GLY A 69 -19.81 -5.62 -12.51
N ILE A 70 -20.44 -5.07 -13.55
CA ILE A 70 -20.01 -5.19 -14.96
C ILE A 70 -19.13 -3.99 -15.40
N SER A 71 -19.06 -2.95 -14.56
CA SER A 71 -18.34 -1.72 -14.89
C SER A 71 -16.89 -1.75 -14.42
N TYR A 72 -16.02 -1.19 -15.26
CA TYR A 72 -14.61 -0.97 -14.96
C TYR A 72 -14.33 0.51 -14.80
N TYR A 73 -13.66 0.87 -13.72
CA TYR A 73 -13.24 2.24 -13.44
C TYR A 73 -11.74 2.26 -13.33
N SER A 74 -11.09 3.19 -14.03
CA SER A 74 -9.63 3.27 -14.08
C SER A 74 -9.12 4.62 -13.63
N VAL A 75 -7.99 4.59 -12.93
CA VAL A 75 -7.16 5.77 -12.64
C VAL A 75 -5.73 5.50 -13.08
N GLY A 76 -4.91 6.54 -13.11
CA GLY A 76 -3.51 6.45 -13.51
C GLY A 76 -2.58 7.26 -12.62
N ILE A 77 -1.38 6.74 -12.40
CA ILE A 77 -0.28 7.41 -11.72
C ILE A 77 0.93 7.40 -12.64
N LEU A 78 1.53 8.55 -12.91
CA LEU A 78 2.81 8.63 -13.62
C LEU A 78 3.92 8.03 -12.76
N GLU A 79 4.85 7.31 -13.39
CA GLU A 79 5.98 6.72 -12.69
C GLU A 79 6.78 7.76 -11.93
N SER A 80 6.98 8.96 -12.51
CA SER A 80 7.66 10.09 -11.85
C SER A 80 7.03 10.49 -10.52
N ASN A 81 5.73 10.25 -10.35
CA ASN A 81 5.01 10.60 -9.14
C ASN A 81 4.99 9.47 -8.12
N ILE A 82 5.37 8.23 -8.50
CA ILE A 82 5.49 7.12 -7.57
C ILE A 82 6.78 7.30 -6.77
N LEU A 83 6.63 7.40 -5.44
CA LEU A 83 7.73 7.60 -4.51
C LEU A 83 8.27 6.26 -3.99
N SER A 84 7.37 5.40 -3.53
CA SER A 84 7.72 4.09 -2.99
C SER A 84 6.59 3.10 -3.14
N VAL A 85 6.94 1.82 -3.28
CA VAL A 85 6.00 0.70 -3.20
C VAL A 85 6.51 -0.25 -2.12
N ASN A 86 5.64 -0.70 -1.21
CA ASN A 86 6.00 -1.61 -0.12
C ASN A 86 4.94 -2.71 0.02
N LEU A 87 5.38 -3.93 0.34
CA LEU A 87 4.51 -5.07 0.62
C LEU A 87 4.81 -5.61 2.02
N ASP A 88 4.05 -5.15 3.00
CA ASP A 88 4.25 -5.44 4.42
C ASP A 88 3.29 -6.53 4.90
N GLY A 89 3.78 -7.44 5.75
CA GLY A 89 2.94 -8.43 6.45
C GLY A 89 2.29 -7.85 7.72
N GLN A 90 1.22 -8.49 8.20
CA GLN A 90 0.50 -8.04 9.40
C GLN A 90 1.40 -7.86 10.64
N SER A 91 2.32 -8.79 10.92
CA SER A 91 3.22 -8.69 12.08
C SER A 91 4.18 -7.49 11.98
N GLN A 92 4.59 -7.12 10.77
CA GLN A 92 5.52 -6.03 10.52
C GLN A 92 4.89 -4.66 10.79
N LEU A 93 3.58 -4.51 10.54
CA LEU A 93 2.86 -3.25 10.79
C LEU A 93 2.75 -2.93 12.28
N SER A 94 2.63 -3.95 13.12
CA SER A 94 2.54 -3.80 14.59
C SER A 94 3.91 -3.58 15.23
N GLU A 95 4.95 -4.27 14.76
CA GLU A 95 6.30 -4.21 15.32
C GLU A 95 7.13 -3.01 14.81
N GLN A 96 6.77 -2.43 13.66
CA GLN A 96 7.58 -1.43 12.96
C GLN A 96 6.87 -0.10 12.72
N LYS A 97 6.13 0.39 13.73
CA LYS A 97 5.42 1.69 13.68
C LYS A 97 6.29 2.86 13.21
N ASN A 98 7.61 2.84 13.48
CA ASN A 98 8.54 3.90 13.07
C ASN A 98 9.29 3.62 11.75
N LYS A 99 9.32 2.36 11.25
CA LYS A 99 10.08 1.99 10.04
C LYS A 99 9.19 1.83 8.80
N SER A 100 7.98 1.29 8.95
CA SER A 100 7.03 1.16 7.83
C SER A 100 6.41 2.52 7.49
N VAL A 101 6.20 2.77 6.19
CA VAL A 101 5.51 3.97 5.68
C VAL A 101 4.11 4.09 6.27
N ILE A 102 3.39 2.97 6.36
CA ILE A 102 2.07 2.90 6.96
C ILE A 102 2.17 3.22 8.46
N GLY A 103 3.16 2.64 9.15
CA GLY A 103 3.47 2.93 10.54
C GLY A 103 3.60 4.42 10.83
N ARG A 104 4.44 5.11 10.05
CA ARG A 104 4.66 6.56 10.19
C ARG A 104 3.41 7.37 9.88
N ALA A 105 2.61 6.94 8.91
CA ALA A 105 1.37 7.62 8.57
C ALA A 105 0.29 7.46 9.68
N ILE A 106 0.30 6.34 10.43
CA ILE A 106 -0.50 6.19 11.66
C ILE A 106 0.02 7.14 12.75
N VAL A 107 1.33 7.07 13.04
CA VAL A 107 1.96 7.85 14.12
C VAL A 107 1.83 9.36 13.89
N GLY A 108 1.93 9.80 12.62
CA GLY A 108 1.74 11.19 12.22
C GLY A 108 0.28 11.64 12.09
N GLY A 109 -0.70 10.80 12.46
CA GLY A 109 -2.12 11.15 12.40
C GLY A 109 -2.68 11.35 10.99
N LEU A 110 -1.95 10.92 9.96
CA LEU A 110 -2.31 11.11 8.55
C LEU A 110 -3.33 10.07 8.07
N ILE A 111 -3.41 8.93 8.75
CA ILE A 111 -4.37 7.86 8.48
C ILE A 111 -5.59 8.02 9.40
N LEU A 112 -6.68 8.57 8.86
CA LEU A 112 -7.98 8.70 9.52
C LEU A 112 -9.08 8.04 8.66
N GLY A 113 -10.15 7.55 9.26
CA GLY A 113 -11.28 6.91 8.56
C GLY A 113 -11.14 5.38 8.38
N PRO A 114 -11.72 4.77 7.32
CA PRO A 114 -11.74 3.31 7.12
C PRO A 114 -10.34 2.67 7.16
N VAL A 115 -9.34 3.40 6.68
CA VAL A 115 -7.93 3.01 6.73
C VAL A 115 -7.41 2.90 8.15
N GLY A 116 -7.69 3.91 8.98
CA GLY A 116 -7.34 3.93 10.39
C GLY A 116 -8.06 2.83 11.16
N ALA A 117 -9.29 2.48 10.77
CA ALA A 117 -10.02 1.36 11.34
C ALA A 117 -9.39 0.00 10.98
N ILE A 118 -8.98 -0.21 9.73
CA ILE A 118 -8.32 -1.46 9.29
C ILE A 118 -6.95 -1.60 9.98
N VAL A 119 -6.13 -0.57 9.91
CA VAL A 119 -4.79 -0.58 10.47
C VAL A 119 -4.84 -0.58 12.01
N GLY A 120 -5.75 0.16 12.61
CA GLY A 120 -6.04 0.13 14.04
C GLY A 120 -6.58 -1.23 14.51
N GLY A 121 -7.45 -1.88 13.73
CA GLY A 121 -7.89 -3.25 14.00
C GLY A 121 -6.75 -4.28 13.90
N MET A 122 -5.82 -4.08 12.96
CA MET A 122 -4.64 -4.93 12.81
C MET A 122 -3.59 -4.73 13.93
N THR A 123 -3.49 -3.51 14.49
CA THR A 123 -2.44 -3.15 15.47
C THR A 123 -2.94 -3.05 16.92
N GLY A 124 -4.25 -2.92 17.16
CA GLY A 124 -4.86 -2.66 18.46
C GLY A 124 -5.44 -3.88 19.18
N ILE A 125 -5.64 -5.00 18.49
CA ILE A 125 -6.12 -6.24 19.12
C ILE A 125 -4.92 -7.12 19.44
N GLY A 126 -4.46 -7.08 20.70
CA GLY A 126 -3.40 -7.96 21.17
C GLY A 126 -3.73 -9.43 20.91
N GLN A 127 -2.89 -10.10 20.10
CA GLN A 127 -2.73 -11.56 19.87
C GLN A 127 -3.97 -12.47 19.75
N LYS A 128 -5.20 -11.98 19.89
CA LYS A 128 -6.41 -12.74 19.59
C LYS A 128 -6.66 -12.59 18.10
N GLN A 129 -6.31 -13.65 17.38
CA GLN A 129 -6.70 -13.87 15.98
C GLN A 129 -8.23 -13.77 15.88
N VAL A 130 -8.74 -12.59 15.58
CA VAL A 130 -10.14 -12.45 15.16
C VAL A 130 -10.18 -12.94 13.71
N ALA A 131 -10.61 -14.19 13.61
CA ALA A 131 -10.64 -14.97 12.39
C ALA A 131 -11.56 -14.34 11.33
N THR A 132 -11.00 -14.13 10.13
CA THR A 132 -11.42 -14.74 8.83
C THR A 132 -11.30 -13.82 7.63
N ASN A 133 -11.21 -12.49 7.77
CA ASN A 133 -11.19 -11.58 6.60
C ASN A 133 -10.24 -10.37 6.73
N MET A 134 -9.28 -10.38 7.67
CA MET A 134 -8.27 -9.31 7.74
C MET A 134 -7.20 -9.48 6.64
N ALA A 135 -6.69 -8.35 6.16
CA ALA A 135 -5.61 -8.33 5.17
C ALA A 135 -4.33 -8.98 5.73
N GLU A 136 -3.96 -10.16 5.21
CA GLU A 136 -2.74 -10.87 5.65
C GLU A 136 -1.46 -10.08 5.31
N ASN A 137 -1.48 -9.39 4.18
CA ASN A 137 -0.44 -8.49 3.73
C ASN A 137 -1.07 -7.20 3.19
N ILE A 138 -0.36 -6.08 3.31
CA ILE A 138 -0.75 -4.79 2.75
C ILE A 138 0.28 -4.36 1.71
N LEU A 139 -0.19 -4.10 0.49
CA LEU A 139 0.56 -3.36 -0.51
C LEU A 139 0.27 -1.88 -0.34
N SER A 140 1.31 -1.08 -0.12
CA SER A 140 1.23 0.38 -0.12
C SER A 140 1.96 0.99 -1.31
N ILE A 141 1.38 2.04 -1.89
CA ILE A 141 2.01 2.85 -2.94
C ILE A 141 1.94 4.31 -2.50
N SER A 142 3.08 4.89 -2.14
CA SER A 142 3.19 6.35 -1.90
C SER A 142 3.41 7.06 -3.22
N TYR A 143 2.69 8.16 -3.42
CA TYR A 143 2.77 8.96 -4.64
C TYR A 143 2.52 10.44 -4.38
N LEU A 144 2.99 11.28 -5.30
CA LEU A 144 2.70 12.70 -5.31
C LEU A 144 1.46 13.00 -6.14
N GLU A 145 0.55 13.76 -5.55
CA GLU A 145 -0.57 14.38 -6.24
C GLU A 145 -0.63 15.85 -5.87
N ASN A 146 -0.50 16.73 -6.86
CA ASN A 146 -0.46 18.18 -6.64
C ASN A 146 0.58 18.59 -5.57
N LYS A 147 1.76 17.94 -5.59
CA LYS A 147 2.86 18.10 -4.61
C LYS A 147 2.53 17.65 -3.18
N ILE A 148 1.38 17.02 -2.96
CA ILE A 148 1.01 16.43 -1.68
C ILE A 148 1.28 14.92 -1.77
N GLU A 149 2.01 14.38 -0.80
CA GLU A 149 2.19 12.94 -0.69
C GLU A 149 0.89 12.27 -0.25
N LYS A 150 0.52 11.22 -0.97
CA LYS A 150 -0.66 10.39 -0.70
C LYS A 150 -0.26 8.93 -0.73
N ILE A 151 -1.05 8.08 -0.07
CA ILE A 151 -0.83 6.64 -0.01
C ILE A 151 -2.03 5.89 -0.56
N LEU A 152 -1.76 4.90 -1.41
CA LEU A 152 -2.73 3.89 -1.81
C LEU A 152 -2.52 2.62 -1.02
N LEU A 153 -3.61 1.95 -0.69
CA LEU A 153 -3.58 0.71 0.08
C LEU A 153 -4.41 -0.37 -0.59
N PHE A 154 -3.83 -1.56 -0.60
CA PHE A 154 -4.47 -2.78 -1.08
C PHE A 154 -4.19 -3.92 -0.12
N SER A 155 -5.15 -4.82 0.06
CA SER A 155 -4.92 -6.07 0.76
C SER A 155 -4.41 -7.12 -0.21
N CYS A 156 -3.55 -8.02 0.28
CA CYS A 156 -3.02 -9.15 -0.46
C CYS A 156 -3.08 -10.40 0.40
N LYS A 157 -3.74 -11.44 -0.11
CA LYS A 157 -3.72 -12.78 0.51
C LYS A 157 -2.33 -13.40 0.39
N ASN A 158 -1.93 -14.17 1.39
CA ASN A 158 -0.64 -14.86 1.46
C ASN A 158 -0.38 -15.72 0.22
N LYS A 159 -1.42 -16.41 -0.28
CA LYS A 159 -1.34 -17.21 -1.51
C LYS A 159 -0.94 -16.42 -2.77
N HIS A 160 -1.16 -15.10 -2.78
CA HIS A 160 -0.83 -14.23 -3.92
C HIS A 160 0.45 -13.43 -3.69
N ARG A 161 0.99 -13.40 -2.47
CA ARG A 161 2.13 -12.54 -2.10
C ARG A 161 3.31 -12.66 -3.05
N LYS A 162 3.72 -13.87 -3.42
CA LYS A 162 4.86 -14.10 -4.34
C LYS A 162 4.60 -13.54 -5.74
N GLU A 163 3.37 -13.66 -6.24
CA GLU A 163 2.99 -13.13 -7.55
C GLU A 163 3.01 -11.59 -7.53
N VAL A 164 2.47 -10.98 -6.46
CA VAL A 164 2.47 -9.52 -6.27
C VAL A 164 3.92 -9.01 -6.15
N ASP A 165 4.72 -9.64 -5.29
CA ASP A 165 6.12 -9.31 -5.06
C ASP A 165 6.92 -9.36 -6.37
N PHE A 166 6.83 -10.47 -7.11
CA PHE A 166 7.48 -10.61 -8.41
C PHE A 166 7.02 -9.55 -9.41
N PHE A 167 5.71 -9.28 -9.46
CA PHE A 167 5.13 -8.28 -10.34
C PHE A 167 5.66 -6.87 -10.06
N ILE A 168 5.74 -6.47 -8.80
CA ILE A 168 6.26 -5.15 -8.44
C ILE A 168 7.78 -5.10 -8.63
N LEU A 169 8.54 -6.10 -8.18
CA LEU A 169 9.99 -6.18 -8.37
C LEU A 169 10.39 -6.05 -9.83
N LYS A 170 9.69 -6.74 -10.73
CA LYS A 170 10.01 -6.74 -12.15
C LYS A 170 9.91 -5.36 -12.79
N ASN A 171 9.05 -4.49 -12.28
CA ASN A 171 8.68 -3.26 -12.97
C ASN A 171 8.97 -1.98 -12.16
N TYR A 172 9.11 -2.07 -10.84
CA TYR A 172 9.42 -0.95 -9.93
C TYR A 172 10.60 -1.26 -9.01
N LYS A 173 11.56 -2.11 -9.43
CA LYS A 173 12.69 -2.56 -8.60
C LYS A 173 13.38 -1.46 -7.78
N SER A 174 13.66 -0.31 -8.40
CA SER A 174 14.36 0.81 -7.74
C SER A 174 13.51 1.57 -6.71
N LYS A 175 12.18 1.44 -6.79
CA LYS A 175 11.20 2.10 -5.93
C LYS A 175 10.54 1.13 -4.95
N PHE A 176 10.78 -0.16 -5.12
CA PHE A 176 10.19 -1.22 -4.33
C PHE A 176 11.10 -1.54 -3.15
N GLN A 177 10.59 -1.32 -1.95
CA GLN A 177 11.27 -1.69 -0.73
C GLN A 177 10.58 -2.93 -0.16
N ILE A 178 11.32 -4.04 -0.10
CA ILE A 178 10.88 -5.21 0.65
C ILE A 178 11.44 -5.08 2.06
N THR A 179 10.57 -4.85 3.03
CA THR A 179 10.96 -5.02 4.43
C THR A 179 10.99 -6.52 4.73
N HIS A 180 12.11 -7.19 4.42
CA HIS A 180 12.32 -8.58 4.81
C HIS A 180 12.62 -8.66 6.33
N SER A 181 11.89 -9.51 7.05
CA SER A 181 12.13 -9.79 8.47
C SER A 181 13.50 -10.41 8.77
N SER A 182 14.24 -10.90 7.77
CA SER A 182 15.41 -11.77 7.96
C SER A 182 16.78 -11.09 8.01
N ASN A 183 16.90 -9.77 7.87
CA ASN A 183 18.19 -9.06 7.92
C ASN A 183 18.36 -8.11 9.12
N ILE A 184 17.58 -8.29 10.19
CA ILE A 184 17.74 -7.52 11.41
C ILE A 184 18.63 -8.32 12.37
N LYS A 185 19.95 -8.11 12.31
CA LYS A 185 20.70 -8.15 13.56
C LYS A 185 20.11 -7.03 14.43
N PRO A 186 19.76 -7.30 15.70
CA PRO A 186 19.30 -6.25 16.58
C PRO A 186 20.40 -5.18 16.59
N ILE A 187 20.07 -4.00 16.09
CA ILE A 187 20.81 -2.82 16.50
C ILE A 187 20.40 -2.67 17.96
N ILE A 188 21.22 -3.22 18.85
CA ILE A 188 21.26 -2.83 20.24
C ILE A 188 21.72 -1.38 20.18
N ASN A 189 20.79 -0.46 19.96
CA ASN A 189 21.01 0.92 20.30
C ASN A 189 21.10 0.93 21.82
N ASN A 190 22.28 1.26 22.34
CA ASN A 190 22.48 1.61 23.75
C ASN A 190 21.65 2.87 24.06
N GLU A 191 20.31 2.75 24.11
CA GLU A 191 19.44 3.80 24.64
C GLU A 191 19.72 4.03 26.14
N ASN A 192 20.28 3.02 26.82
CA ASN A 192 20.72 3.14 28.21
C ASN A 192 21.91 4.09 28.41
N ASP A 193 22.84 4.21 27.44
CA ASP A 193 24.01 5.09 27.57
C ASP A 193 23.64 6.58 27.49
N ASN A 194 22.56 6.91 26.79
CA ASN A 194 22.12 8.29 26.62
C ASN A 194 21.24 8.77 27.78
N ILE A 195 20.43 7.88 28.36
CA ILE A 195 19.62 8.19 29.55
C ILE A 195 20.54 8.35 30.77
N GLU A 196 21.54 7.47 30.98
CA GLU A 196 22.53 7.65 32.05
C GLU A 196 23.35 8.95 31.92
N LYS A 197 23.67 9.37 30.69
CA LYS A 197 24.35 10.65 30.44
C LYS A 197 23.47 11.87 30.73
N LEU A 198 22.17 11.77 30.47
CA LEU A 198 21.21 12.84 30.75
C LEU A 198 20.95 12.97 32.26
N GLU A 199 20.87 11.86 33.00
CA GLU A 199 20.69 11.90 34.45
C GLU A 199 21.89 12.50 35.19
N LYS A 200 23.11 12.31 34.67
CA LYS A 200 24.34 12.94 35.20
C LYS A 200 24.47 14.44 34.93
N LEU A 201 23.63 15.02 34.07
CA LEU A 201 23.61 16.46 33.81
C LEU A 201 22.65 17.23 34.73
N PHE A 202 21.81 16.52 35.49
CA PHE A 202 20.83 17.09 36.42
C PHE A 202 21.12 16.73 37.91
N GLN A 203 22.33 16.22 38.21
CA GLN A 203 22.89 16.12 39.57
C GLN A 203 24.09 17.05 39.69
#